data_AF-A0A7K0KG80-F1
#
_entry.id   AF-A0A7K0KG80-F1
#
_cell.length_a   1.000
_cell.length_b   1.000
_cell.length_c   1.000
_cell.angle_alpha   90.00
_cell.angle_beta   90.00
_cell.angle_gamma   90.00
#
_symmetry.space_group_name_H-M   'P 1'
#
loop_
_entity.id
_entity.type
_entity.pdbx_description
1 polymer ?
#
loop_
_entity_poly.entity_id
_entity_poly.type
_entity_poly.pdbx_seq_one_letter_code
_entity_poly.pdbx_strand_id
1 'polypeptide(L)'
;MRKSVCLVDGTATLCLSDGQHVTDLQVHPIHQQGVWINRHWWWPSCDGRVLTLLALPSSHFSKIQPDSALKRQRDSLAVALHRSTLVRKELEYYLRCHNVQDEGYNRIAAYSAWQQHQLDSLKSLNVATSKLGQRHLTFLYKCNFTVSWYDDKGQSHHRSCRQLRIPVDSISLPIIVHTDKTVVPWGCRAVKNVPWGVSRHKEVITVTLTTADNRRKDHTILTRGDYDLGQKVGVAHAFAQPGTAVFTLHGRFVGLVGKEGSL
;
A
#
# COMPACT_ATOMS: atom_id res chain seq x y z
N MET A 1 -18.01 -1.68 22.45
CA MET A 1 -16.90 -0.76 22.14
C MET A 1 -15.55 -1.45 22.30
N ARG A 2 -15.15 -1.93 23.49
CA ARG A 2 -13.84 -2.60 23.67
C ARG A 2 -13.68 -3.88 22.82
N LYS A 3 -14.63 -4.81 22.95
CA LYS A 3 -14.63 -6.12 22.22
C LYS A 3 -14.84 -6.03 20.70
N SER A 4 -15.05 -4.83 20.16
CA SER A 4 -15.28 -4.62 18.72
C SER A 4 -14.04 -4.17 17.97
N VAL A 5 -12.99 -3.72 18.68
CA VAL A 5 -11.75 -3.23 18.07
C VAL A 5 -10.69 -4.33 18.09
N CYS A 6 -9.84 -4.36 17.08
CA CYS A 6 -8.71 -5.26 16.94
C CYS A 6 -7.49 -4.53 16.40
N LEU A 7 -6.31 -5.12 16.58
CA LEU A 7 -5.09 -4.69 15.89
C LEU A 7 -5.02 -5.35 14.52
N VAL A 8 -4.49 -4.62 13.55
CA VAL A 8 -4.26 -5.07 12.18
C VAL A 8 -2.80 -4.80 11.87
N ASP A 9 -2.01 -5.87 11.87
CA ASP A 9 -0.58 -5.83 11.61
C ASP A 9 -0.28 -6.53 10.30
N GLY A 10 0.76 -6.11 9.59
CA GLY A 10 1.17 -6.80 8.37
C GLY A 10 2.00 -5.94 7.44
N THR A 11 1.85 -6.20 6.14
CA THR A 11 2.60 -5.49 5.10
C THR A 11 1.71 -5.10 3.94
N ALA A 12 1.98 -3.91 3.38
CA ALA A 12 1.51 -3.51 2.06
C ALA A 12 2.70 -3.38 1.11
N THR A 13 2.72 -4.23 0.10
CA THR A 13 3.72 -4.21 -0.95
C THR A 13 3.17 -3.44 -2.13
N LEU A 14 3.84 -2.34 -2.51
CA LEU A 14 3.61 -1.66 -3.77
C LEU A 14 4.15 -2.55 -4.89
N CYS A 15 3.28 -2.86 -5.85
CA CYS A 15 3.61 -3.69 -6.98
C CYS A 15 3.32 -2.97 -8.31
N LEU A 16 4.12 -3.26 -9.32
CA LEU A 16 3.82 -2.98 -10.72
C LEU A 16 3.18 -4.21 -11.35
N SER A 17 2.02 -4.03 -11.98
CA SER A 17 1.29 -5.10 -12.65
C SER A 17 1.11 -4.78 -14.12
N ASP A 18 1.34 -5.78 -14.98
CA ASP A 18 1.04 -5.75 -16.41
C ASP A 18 -0.24 -6.55 -16.77
N GLY A 19 -0.99 -6.97 -15.74
CA GLY A 19 -2.19 -7.82 -15.84
C GLY A 19 -1.92 -9.33 -15.68
N GLN A 20 -0.69 -9.80 -15.95
CA GLN A 20 -0.31 -11.22 -15.81
C GLN A 20 0.78 -11.41 -14.75
N HIS A 21 1.78 -10.53 -14.76
CA HIS A 21 2.92 -10.53 -13.87
C HIS A 21 2.83 -9.36 -12.90
N VAL A 22 3.31 -9.60 -11.69
CA VAL A 22 3.34 -8.62 -10.62
C VAL A 22 4.75 -8.59 -10.06
N THR A 23 5.37 -7.42 -10.09
CA THR A 23 6.72 -7.19 -9.56
C THR A 23 6.63 -6.31 -8.33
N ASP A 24 7.23 -6.76 -7.23
CA ASP A 24 7.27 -6.03 -5.97
C ASP A 24 8.32 -4.91 -6.06
N LEU A 25 7.92 -3.68 -5.73
CA LEU A 25 8.78 -2.49 -5.79
C LEU A 25 9.20 -2.01 -4.40
N GLN A 26 8.26 -1.97 -3.47
CA GLN A 26 8.47 -1.43 -2.13
C GLN A 26 7.55 -2.10 -1.12
N VAL A 27 8.06 -2.40 0.07
CA VAL A 27 7.28 -2.99 1.16
C VAL A 27 7.12 -1.98 2.28
N HIS A 28 5.90 -1.79 2.76
CA HIS A 28 5.58 -0.96 3.92
C HIS A 28 5.06 -1.83 5.06
N PRO A 29 5.68 -1.79 6.26
CA PRO A 29 5.08 -2.39 7.44
C PRO A 29 3.84 -1.59 7.86
N ILE A 30 2.80 -2.28 8.30
CA ILE A 30 1.53 -1.71 8.74
C ILE A 30 1.26 -2.18 10.15
N HIS A 31 0.96 -1.20 11.02
CA HIS A 31 0.55 -1.42 12.41
C HIS A 31 -0.57 -0.43 12.67
N GLN A 32 -1.82 -0.91 12.68
CA GLN A 32 -2.99 -0.04 12.81
C GLN A 32 -4.12 -0.74 13.53
N GLN A 33 -5.23 -0.03 13.72
CA GLN A 33 -6.42 -0.56 14.35
C GLN A 33 -7.51 -0.86 13.31
N GLY A 34 -8.40 -1.76 13.68
CA GLY A 34 -9.58 -2.10 12.90
C GLY A 34 -10.77 -2.40 13.79
N VAL A 35 -11.93 -2.53 13.16
CA VAL A 35 -13.21 -2.81 13.83
C VAL A 35 -13.89 -3.96 13.15
N TRP A 36 -14.33 -4.94 13.94
CA TRP A 36 -15.17 -6.02 13.43
C TRP A 36 -16.52 -5.46 12.99
N ILE A 37 -16.90 -5.66 11.73
CA ILE A 37 -18.15 -5.14 11.18
C ILE A 37 -19.05 -6.26 10.67
N ASN A 38 -20.36 -6.07 10.81
CA ASN A 38 -21.34 -6.91 10.14
C ASN A 38 -21.40 -6.58 8.64
N ARG A 39 -21.49 -7.62 7.81
CA ARG A 39 -21.78 -7.58 6.37
C ARG A 39 -23.07 -6.82 6.08
N HIS A 40 -24.11 -7.09 6.85
CA HIS A 40 -25.41 -6.44 6.73
C HIS A 40 -25.70 -5.59 7.98
N TRP A 41 -26.31 -4.42 7.79
CA TRP A 41 -26.68 -3.53 8.90
C TRP A 41 -27.83 -4.10 9.75
N TRP A 42 -28.68 -4.94 9.16
CA TRP A 42 -29.89 -5.51 9.77
C TRP A 42 -29.71 -6.92 10.34
N TRP A 43 -28.65 -7.65 9.96
CA TRP A 43 -28.40 -9.04 10.41
C TRP A 43 -26.98 -9.25 10.96
N PRO A 44 -26.80 -9.89 12.12
CA PRO A 44 -25.49 -10.13 12.73
C PRO A 44 -24.69 -11.16 11.93
N SER A 45 -23.98 -10.70 10.91
CA SER A 45 -23.18 -11.51 9.97
C SER A 45 -21.83 -10.85 9.74
N CYS A 46 -20.85 -11.07 10.62
CA CYS A 46 -19.53 -10.46 10.40
C CYS A 46 -18.77 -11.10 9.25
N ASP A 47 -18.86 -12.42 9.08
CA ASP A 47 -18.14 -13.14 8.01
C ASP A 47 -16.62 -12.92 8.06
N GLY A 48 -16.06 -12.72 9.26
CA GLY A 48 -14.64 -12.42 9.45
C GLY A 48 -14.21 -11.03 8.96
N ARG A 49 -15.13 -10.08 8.82
CA ARG A 49 -14.84 -8.74 8.27
C ARG A 49 -14.34 -7.77 9.33
N VAL A 50 -13.20 -7.16 9.01
CA VAL A 50 -12.59 -6.08 9.77
C VAL A 50 -12.53 -4.85 8.88
N LEU A 51 -13.15 -3.76 9.32
CA LEU A 51 -12.99 -2.45 8.71
C LEU A 51 -11.72 -1.80 9.28
N THR A 52 -10.85 -1.32 8.41
CA THR A 52 -9.63 -0.61 8.82
C THR A 52 -9.34 0.50 7.82
N LEU A 53 -8.41 1.41 8.16
CA LEU A 53 -8.02 2.51 7.29
C LEU A 53 -6.59 2.28 6.83
N LEU A 54 -6.36 2.14 5.52
CA LEU A 54 -5.00 1.97 5.01
C LEU A 54 -4.28 3.32 4.94
N ALA A 55 -3.58 3.66 6.03
CA ALA A 55 -2.82 4.90 6.15
C ALA A 55 -1.35 4.66 5.77
N LEU A 56 -1.03 4.75 4.47
CA LEU A 56 0.33 4.64 3.98
C LEU A 56 0.98 6.01 3.80
N PRO A 57 2.31 6.14 4.00
CA PRO A 57 3.04 7.33 3.61
C PRO A 57 2.92 7.55 2.10
N SER A 58 2.95 8.80 1.65
CA SER A 58 2.94 9.09 0.21
C SER A 58 4.20 8.51 -0.44
N SER A 59 4.03 7.56 -1.35
CA SER A 59 5.12 7.03 -2.16
C SER A 59 5.37 7.96 -3.35
N HIS A 60 6.62 8.10 -3.79
CA HIS A 60 6.91 8.85 -5.02
C HIS A 60 6.20 8.23 -6.24
N PHE A 61 5.98 6.92 -6.20
CA PHE A 61 5.28 6.15 -7.23
C PHE A 61 3.79 6.50 -7.35
N SER A 62 3.13 6.94 -6.27
CA SER A 62 1.70 7.30 -6.34
C SER A 62 1.42 8.52 -7.22
N LYS A 63 2.44 9.31 -7.55
CA LYS A 63 2.33 10.48 -8.43
C LYS A 63 2.75 10.19 -9.88
N ILE A 64 3.24 8.98 -10.14
CA ILE A 64 3.78 8.59 -11.43
C ILE A 64 2.75 7.70 -12.12
N GLN A 65 2.38 8.05 -13.35
CA GLN A 65 1.62 7.13 -14.19
C GLN A 65 2.60 6.14 -14.85
N PRO A 66 2.51 4.82 -14.59
CA PRO A 66 3.47 3.83 -15.06
C PRO A 66 3.73 3.89 -16.57
N ASP A 67 2.66 3.99 -17.36
CA ASP A 67 2.75 4.05 -18.83
C ASP A 67 3.52 5.28 -19.29
N SER A 68 3.29 6.43 -18.65
CA SER A 68 3.99 7.67 -18.98
C SER A 68 5.48 7.60 -18.62
N ALA A 69 5.81 6.96 -17.49
CA ALA A 69 7.19 6.75 -17.07
C ALA A 69 7.91 5.81 -18.02
N LEU A 70 7.26 4.71 -18.40
CA LEU A 70 7.80 3.77 -19.38
C LEU A 70 8.00 4.46 -20.74
N LYS A 71 7.06 5.29 -21.19
CA LYS A 71 7.20 6.06 -22.42
C LYS A 71 8.43 6.97 -22.39
N ARG A 72 8.62 7.75 -21.31
CA ARG A 72 9.81 8.60 -21.14
C ARG A 72 11.11 7.80 -21.17
N GLN A 73 11.14 6.63 -20.53
CA GLN A 73 12.31 5.76 -20.54
C GLN A 73 12.59 5.22 -21.94
N ARG A 74 11.56 4.86 -22.71
CA ARG A 74 11.69 4.43 -24.10
C ARG A 74 12.19 5.55 -25.01
N ASP A 75 11.70 6.76 -24.84
CA ASP A 75 12.14 7.93 -25.61
C ASP A 75 13.63 8.21 -25.33
N SER A 76 14.04 8.18 -24.05
CA SER A 76 15.45 8.31 -23.65
C SER A 76 16.32 7.21 -24.24
N LEU A 77 15.83 5.97 -24.22
CA LEU A 77 16.54 4.84 -24.78
C LEU A 77 16.67 4.92 -26.30
N ALA A 78 15.63 5.39 -27.00
CA ALA A 78 15.68 5.61 -28.45
C ALA A 78 16.76 6.64 -28.83
N VAL A 79 16.87 7.72 -28.06
CA VAL A 79 17.95 8.72 -28.23
C VAL A 79 19.32 8.11 -27.97
N ALA A 80 19.49 7.35 -26.88
CA ALA A 80 20.75 6.68 -26.55
C ALA A 80 21.16 5.68 -27.66
N LEU A 81 20.21 4.87 -28.14
CA LEU A 81 20.43 3.91 -29.21
C LEU A 81 20.82 4.60 -30.52
N HIS A 82 20.15 5.70 -30.87
CA HIS A 82 20.51 6.49 -32.04
C HIS A 82 21.95 7.02 -31.93
N ARG A 83 22.32 7.63 -30.79
CA ARG A 83 23.66 8.15 -30.54
C ARG A 83 24.74 7.06 -30.59
N SER A 84 24.53 5.93 -29.90
CA SER A 84 25.47 4.80 -29.93
C SER A 84 25.61 4.20 -31.33
N THR A 85 24.54 4.18 -32.13
CA THR A 85 24.60 3.72 -33.52
C THR A 85 25.45 4.65 -34.40
N LEU A 86 25.39 5.97 -34.18
CA LEU A 86 26.25 6.94 -34.89
C LEU A 86 27.72 6.74 -34.52
N VAL A 87 28.03 6.67 -33.22
CA VAL A 87 29.41 6.41 -32.74
C VAL A 87 29.97 5.11 -33.30
N ARG A 88 29.16 4.04 -33.35
CA ARG A 88 29.56 2.77 -33.97
C ARG A 88 29.92 2.95 -35.45
N LYS A 89 29.12 3.71 -36.22
CA LYS A 89 29.41 3.97 -37.64
C LYS A 89 30.72 4.70 -37.84
N GLU A 90 31.00 5.67 -36.97
CA GLU A 90 32.26 6.42 -36.99
C GLU A 90 33.46 5.54 -36.64
N LEU A 91 33.34 4.68 -35.63
CA LEU A 91 34.40 3.74 -35.25
C LEU A 91 34.68 2.70 -36.34
N GLU A 92 33.64 2.16 -36.98
CA GLU A 92 33.81 1.26 -38.14
C GLU A 92 34.48 1.98 -39.31
N TYR A 93 34.09 3.23 -39.59
CA TYR A 93 34.74 4.03 -40.62
C TYR A 93 36.22 4.26 -40.29
N TYR A 94 36.54 4.65 -39.06
CA TYR A 94 37.91 4.88 -38.60
C TYR A 94 38.77 3.62 -38.75
N LEU A 95 38.31 2.47 -38.24
CA LEU A 95 39.03 1.20 -38.31
C LEU A 95 39.23 0.69 -39.75
N ARG A 96 38.31 1.03 -40.66
CA ARG A 96 38.43 0.70 -42.09
C ARG A 96 39.44 1.60 -42.81
N CYS A 97 39.47 2.89 -42.49
CA CYS A 97 40.34 3.87 -43.16
C CYS A 97 41.77 3.90 -42.59
N HIS A 98 41.93 3.58 -41.30
CA HIS A 98 43.21 3.57 -40.60
C HIS A 98 43.56 2.15 -40.20
N ASN A 99 44.40 1.46 -40.98
CA ASN A 99 44.83 0.08 -40.70
C ASN A 99 46.30 -0.02 -40.29
N VAL A 100 46.87 1.06 -39.77
CA VAL A 100 48.24 1.05 -39.22
C VAL A 100 48.17 0.42 -37.84
N GLN A 101 48.77 -0.76 -37.69
CA GLN A 101 48.75 -1.54 -36.45
C GLN A 101 49.76 -0.98 -35.45
N ASP A 102 49.37 0.09 -34.76
CA ASP A 102 50.09 0.63 -33.62
C ASP A 102 49.31 0.45 -32.30
N GLU A 103 49.93 0.84 -31.18
CA GLU A 103 49.30 0.81 -29.86
C GLU A 103 48.00 1.65 -29.79
N GLY A 104 47.90 2.71 -30.59
CA GLY A 104 46.70 3.54 -30.69
C GLY A 104 45.55 2.81 -31.38
N TYR A 105 45.84 2.13 -32.49
CA TYR A 105 44.88 1.31 -33.23
C TYR A 105 44.30 0.20 -32.35
N ASN A 106 45.14 -0.54 -31.62
CA ASN A 106 44.69 -1.62 -30.74
C ASN A 106 43.72 -1.11 -29.66
N ARG A 107 43.98 0.08 -29.09
CA ARG A 107 43.07 0.70 -28.11
C ARG A 107 41.72 1.06 -28.73
N ILE A 108 41.71 1.62 -29.94
CA ILE A 108 40.47 2.00 -30.63
C ILE A 108 39.69 0.77 -31.07
N ALA A 109 40.35 -0.28 -31.54
CA ALA A 109 39.72 -1.55 -31.87
C ALA A 109 39.06 -2.20 -30.63
N ALA A 110 39.76 -2.22 -29.49
CA ALA A 110 39.19 -2.69 -28.23
C ALA A 110 37.99 -1.86 -27.77
N TYR A 111 38.07 -0.52 -27.88
CA TYR A 111 36.95 0.37 -27.58
C TYR A 111 35.76 0.15 -28.50
N SER A 112 36.00 -0.09 -29.80
CA SER A 112 34.95 -0.42 -30.78
C SER A 112 34.21 -1.71 -30.41
N ALA A 113 34.95 -2.77 -30.04
CA ALA A 113 34.36 -4.02 -29.58
C ALA A 113 33.51 -3.81 -28.30
N TRP A 114 34.01 -3.02 -27.33
CA TRP A 114 33.24 -2.66 -26.15
C TRP A 114 31.96 -1.89 -26.48
N GLN A 115 32.04 -0.89 -27.38
CA GLN A 115 30.88 -0.14 -27.85
C GLN A 115 29.84 -1.02 -28.54
N GLN A 116 30.27 -2.03 -29.30
CA GLN A 116 29.37 -3.00 -29.92
C GLN A 116 28.56 -3.77 -28.87
N HIS A 117 29.21 -4.25 -27.79
CA HIS A 117 28.51 -4.91 -26.68
C HIS A 117 27.51 -3.98 -25.98
N GLN A 118 27.85 -2.70 -25.79
CA GLN A 118 26.92 -1.73 -25.20
C GLN A 118 25.71 -1.50 -26.12
N LEU A 119 25.93 -1.37 -27.42
CA LEU A 119 24.86 -1.18 -28.39
C LEU A 119 23.91 -2.39 -28.43
N ASP A 120 24.44 -3.61 -28.39
CA ASP A 120 23.61 -4.82 -28.38
C ASP A 120 22.81 -4.95 -27.09
N SER A 121 23.39 -4.55 -25.95
CA SER A 121 22.67 -4.43 -24.67
C SER A 121 21.52 -3.42 -24.75
N LEU A 122 21.77 -2.24 -25.34
CA LEU A 122 20.74 -1.21 -25.54
C LEU A 122 19.62 -1.68 -26.48
N LYS A 123 19.95 -2.39 -27.56
CA LYS A 123 18.95 -2.98 -28.47
C LYS A 123 18.08 -4.00 -27.75
N SER A 124 18.70 -4.88 -26.94
CA SER A 124 17.97 -5.87 -26.15
C SER A 124 17.00 -5.20 -25.17
N LEU A 125 17.47 -4.15 -24.48
CA LEU A 125 16.64 -3.37 -23.56
C LEU A 125 15.49 -2.64 -24.28
N ASN A 126 15.74 -2.10 -25.48
CA ASN A 126 14.69 -1.51 -26.33
C ASN A 126 13.59 -2.52 -26.66
N VAL A 127 13.96 -3.75 -27.02
CA VAL A 127 13.00 -4.81 -27.35
C VAL A 127 12.22 -5.25 -26.11
N ALA A 128 12.87 -5.37 -24.96
CA ALA A 128 12.20 -5.72 -23.72
C ALA A 128 11.19 -4.65 -23.28
N THR A 129 11.61 -3.38 -23.27
CA THR A 129 10.74 -2.24 -22.95
C THR A 129 9.66 -2.03 -24.01
N SER A 130 9.92 -2.42 -25.26
CA SER A 130 8.93 -2.33 -26.33
C SER A 130 7.74 -3.26 -26.12
N LYS A 131 8.03 -4.51 -25.78
CA LYS A 131 7.06 -5.53 -25.38
C LYS A 131 6.28 -5.12 -24.13
N LEU A 132 6.96 -4.57 -23.13
CA LEU A 132 6.31 -4.11 -21.91
C LEU A 132 5.30 -2.98 -22.19
N GLY A 133 5.64 -2.04 -23.09
CA GLY A 133 4.75 -0.93 -23.43
C GLY A 133 3.56 -1.28 -24.33
N GLN A 134 3.42 -2.55 -24.75
CA GLN A 134 2.19 -3.05 -25.37
C GLN A 134 1.13 -3.42 -24.31
N ARG A 135 1.54 -3.51 -23.05
CA ARG A 135 0.67 -3.82 -21.92
C ARG A 135 0.33 -2.54 -21.15
N HIS A 136 -0.83 -2.53 -20.52
CA HIS A 136 -1.19 -1.44 -19.63
C HIS A 136 -0.59 -1.69 -18.25
N LEU A 137 0.28 -0.79 -17.81
CA LEU A 137 0.95 -0.91 -16.53
C LEU A 137 0.16 -0.18 -15.44
N THR A 138 -0.09 -0.88 -14.34
CA THR A 138 -0.83 -0.34 -13.20
C THR A 138 -0.07 -0.56 -11.90
N PHE A 139 -0.11 0.43 -11.02
CA PHE A 139 0.35 0.25 -9.66
C PHE A 139 -0.78 -0.29 -8.79
N LEU A 140 -0.46 -1.23 -7.90
CA LEU A 140 -1.38 -1.77 -6.91
C LEU A 140 -0.65 -2.05 -5.61
N TYR A 141 -1.38 -2.01 -4.49
CA TYR A 141 -0.91 -2.54 -3.23
C TYR A 141 -1.40 -3.97 -3.05
N LYS A 142 -0.47 -4.88 -2.81
CA LYS A 142 -0.71 -6.22 -2.32
C LYS A 142 -0.56 -6.20 -0.80
N CYS A 143 -1.66 -6.39 -0.08
CA CYS A 143 -1.68 -6.33 1.37
C CYS A 143 -1.85 -7.72 2.00
N ASN A 144 -0.98 -8.03 2.94
CA ASN A 144 -1.04 -9.24 3.77
C ASN A 144 -1.19 -8.81 5.23
N PHE A 145 -2.33 -9.13 5.83
CA PHE A 145 -2.66 -8.71 7.19
C PHE A 145 -2.83 -9.91 8.12
N THR A 146 -2.54 -9.64 9.38
CA THR A 146 -2.89 -10.47 10.53
C THR A 146 -3.68 -9.59 11.48
N VAL A 147 -4.85 -10.06 11.87
CA VAL A 147 -5.69 -9.39 12.85
C VAL A 147 -5.41 -10.03 14.21
N SER A 148 -5.18 -9.22 15.23
CA SER A 148 -5.06 -9.68 16.61
C SER A 148 -6.05 -8.99 17.56
N TRP A 149 -6.52 -9.72 18.57
CA TRP A 149 -7.49 -9.22 19.54
C TRP A 149 -7.25 -9.87 20.90
N TYR A 150 -7.78 -9.24 21.94
CA TYR A 150 -7.75 -9.77 23.30
C TYR A 150 -9.09 -10.38 23.67
N ASP A 151 -9.06 -11.56 24.29
CA ASP A 151 -10.27 -12.19 24.83
C ASP A 151 -10.66 -11.62 26.20
N ASP A 152 -11.73 -12.16 26.77
CA ASP A 152 -12.26 -11.75 28.08
C ASP A 152 -11.30 -12.01 29.24
N LYS A 153 -10.27 -12.83 29.03
CA LYS A 153 -9.21 -13.14 29.99
C LYS A 153 -7.94 -12.32 29.73
N GLY A 154 -7.96 -11.41 28.76
CA GLY A 154 -6.81 -10.61 28.35
C GLY A 154 -5.77 -11.39 27.53
N GLN A 155 -6.08 -12.60 27.06
CA GLN A 155 -5.16 -13.37 26.23
C GLN A 155 -5.22 -12.86 24.79
N SER A 156 -4.04 -12.69 24.18
CA SER A 156 -3.93 -12.26 22.78
C SER A 156 -4.15 -13.45 21.85
N HIS A 157 -5.03 -13.26 20.87
CA HIS A 157 -5.31 -14.18 19.79
C HIS A 157 -5.03 -13.49 18.46
N HIS A 158 -4.63 -14.24 17.45
CA HIS A 158 -4.35 -13.70 16.12
C HIS A 158 -4.87 -14.60 15.01
N ARG A 159 -5.17 -14.01 13.85
CA ARG A 159 -5.63 -14.69 12.64
C ARG A 159 -5.09 -14.01 11.39
N SER A 160 -4.64 -14.83 10.44
CA SER A 160 -4.25 -14.35 9.12
C SER A 160 -5.46 -13.94 8.30
N CYS A 161 -5.28 -12.94 7.46
CA CYS A 161 -6.28 -12.43 6.55
C CYS A 161 -6.03 -12.92 5.13
N ARG A 162 -7.09 -12.90 4.33
CA ARG A 162 -6.99 -13.09 2.89
C ARG A 162 -6.21 -11.92 2.29
N GLN A 163 -5.31 -12.24 1.36
CA GLN A 163 -4.54 -11.24 0.65
C GLN A 163 -5.49 -10.29 -0.11
N LEU A 164 -5.24 -8.98 0.03
CA LEU A 164 -5.99 -7.95 -0.69
C LEU A 164 -5.13 -7.32 -1.77
N ARG A 165 -5.77 -6.92 -2.87
CA ARG A 165 -5.18 -6.10 -3.91
C ARG A 165 -5.98 -4.81 -3.99
N ILE A 166 -5.32 -3.68 -3.79
CA ILE A 166 -5.95 -2.38 -3.64
C ILE A 166 -5.32 -1.42 -4.65
N PRO A 167 -6.10 -0.66 -5.44
CA PRO A 167 -5.55 0.40 -6.28
C PRO A 167 -4.80 1.45 -5.44
N VAL A 168 -3.72 2.01 -5.96
CA VAL A 168 -2.93 3.02 -5.24
C VAL A 168 -3.76 4.26 -4.87
N ASP A 169 -4.76 4.61 -5.68
CA ASP A 169 -5.63 5.77 -5.43
C ASP A 169 -6.56 5.58 -4.22
N SER A 170 -6.69 4.35 -3.71
CA SER A 170 -7.53 4.03 -2.55
C SER A 170 -6.80 4.14 -1.20
N ILE A 171 -5.56 4.66 -1.18
CA ILE A 171 -4.88 4.99 0.08
C ILE A 171 -5.75 5.98 0.87
N SER A 172 -5.76 5.84 2.20
CA SER A 172 -6.56 6.65 3.13
C SER A 172 -8.08 6.56 2.96
N LEU A 173 -8.57 5.59 2.18
CA LEU A 173 -9.97 5.18 2.22
C LEU A 173 -10.16 4.00 3.18
N PRO A 174 -11.32 3.88 3.84
CA PRO A 174 -11.66 2.70 4.61
C PRO A 174 -11.69 1.45 3.72
N ILE A 175 -11.05 0.38 4.17
CA ILE A 175 -10.99 -0.91 3.49
C ILE A 175 -11.55 -2.01 4.39
N ILE A 176 -12.13 -3.04 3.78
CA ILE A 176 -12.64 -4.21 4.49
C ILE A 176 -11.68 -5.38 4.27
N VAL A 177 -11.06 -5.82 5.35
CA VAL A 177 -10.21 -6.99 5.42
C VAL A 177 -11.06 -8.19 5.82
N HIS A 178 -10.80 -9.34 5.19
CA HIS A 178 -11.46 -10.59 5.52
C HIS A 178 -10.45 -11.54 6.15
N THR A 179 -10.77 -12.06 7.33
CA THR A 179 -10.00 -13.17 7.90
C THR A 179 -10.10 -14.42 7.03
N ASP A 180 -9.16 -15.34 7.21
CA ASP A 180 -9.20 -16.68 6.60
C ASP A 180 -10.53 -17.41 6.87
N LYS A 181 -11.05 -17.29 8.09
CA LYS A 181 -12.33 -17.84 8.55
C LYS A 181 -13.48 -16.84 8.44
N THR A 182 -14.68 -17.37 8.24
CA THR A 182 -15.94 -16.63 8.04
C THR A 182 -16.73 -16.39 9.34
N VAL A 183 -16.10 -16.52 10.51
CA VAL A 183 -16.78 -16.44 11.81
C VAL A 183 -16.12 -15.39 12.70
N VAL A 184 -16.93 -14.62 13.43
CA VAL A 184 -16.42 -13.70 14.47
C VAL A 184 -15.65 -14.52 15.49
N PRO A 185 -14.40 -14.16 15.82
CA PRO A 185 -13.68 -14.88 16.85
C PRO A 185 -14.38 -14.78 18.21
N TRP A 186 -14.27 -15.83 19.01
CA TRP A 186 -14.85 -15.87 20.35
C TRP A 186 -14.26 -14.74 21.21
N GLY A 187 -15.12 -14.05 21.97
CA GLY A 187 -14.75 -12.86 22.74
C GLY A 187 -14.84 -11.54 21.98
N CYS A 188 -15.02 -11.55 20.65
CA CYS A 188 -15.23 -10.33 19.86
C CYS A 188 -16.71 -10.03 19.62
N ARG A 189 -17.03 -8.77 19.32
CA ARG A 189 -18.37 -8.33 18.92
C ARG A 189 -18.30 -7.47 17.66
N ALA A 190 -18.94 -7.93 16.58
CA ALA A 190 -19.07 -7.14 15.37
C ALA A 190 -20.12 -6.02 15.52
N VAL A 191 -19.76 -4.82 15.04
CA VAL A 191 -20.64 -3.65 15.06
C VAL A 191 -21.51 -3.63 13.80
N LYS A 192 -22.68 -2.99 13.88
CA LYS A 192 -23.51 -2.77 12.70
C LYS A 192 -22.81 -1.76 11.79
N ASN A 193 -22.69 -2.10 10.52
CA ASN A 193 -22.26 -1.18 9.47
C ASN A 193 -23.44 -0.26 9.11
N VAL A 194 -23.77 0.66 10.02
CA VAL A 194 -24.82 1.66 9.82
C VAL A 194 -24.31 2.68 8.79
N PRO A 195 -25.16 3.19 7.87
CA PRO A 195 -24.74 4.24 6.96
C PRO A 195 -24.13 5.41 7.74
N TRP A 196 -22.94 5.83 7.30
CA TRP A 196 -22.14 6.89 7.90
C TRP A 196 -22.97 8.19 7.98
N GLY A 197 -22.94 8.88 9.13
CA GLY A 197 -23.62 10.17 9.31
C GLY A 197 -25.06 10.13 9.83
N VAL A 198 -25.63 8.96 10.13
CA VAL A 198 -27.02 8.87 10.67
C VAL A 198 -27.12 9.36 12.12
N SER A 199 -26.01 9.42 12.87
CA SER A 199 -26.02 9.75 14.30
C SER A 199 -25.41 11.12 14.55
N ARG A 200 -26.24 12.16 14.64
CA ARG A 200 -25.83 13.52 15.05
C ARG A 200 -25.61 13.54 16.58
N HIS A 201 -24.45 13.09 17.03
CA HIS A 201 -24.07 13.23 18.45
C HIS A 201 -22.89 14.18 18.58
N LYS A 202 -23.02 15.15 19.47
CA LYS A 202 -21.93 16.07 19.82
C LYS A 202 -20.82 15.39 20.61
N GLU A 203 -21.13 14.32 21.33
CA GLU A 203 -20.16 13.62 22.17
C GLU A 203 -19.91 12.20 21.65
N VAL A 204 -18.63 11.86 21.56
CA VAL A 204 -18.13 10.57 21.05
C VAL A 204 -17.08 9.97 21.97
N ILE A 205 -16.85 8.68 21.80
CA ILE A 205 -15.82 7.91 22.48
C ILE A 205 -14.91 7.32 21.42
N THR A 206 -13.62 7.65 21.47
CA THR A 206 -12.60 6.93 20.71
C THR A 206 -12.12 5.72 21.50
N VAL A 207 -11.91 4.61 20.81
CA VAL A 207 -11.41 3.37 21.41
C VAL A 207 -10.03 3.10 20.81
N THR A 208 -9.01 3.28 21.66
CA THR A 208 -7.61 3.11 21.27
C THR A 208 -7.06 1.84 21.91
N LEU A 209 -6.52 0.93 21.10
CA LEU A 209 -5.78 -0.23 21.59
C LEU A 209 -4.35 0.17 21.91
N THR A 210 -3.87 -0.26 23.06
CA THR A 210 -2.46 -0.19 23.43
C THR A 210 -1.84 -1.56 23.24
N THR A 211 -0.68 -1.61 22.60
CA THR A 211 0.16 -2.82 22.60
C THR A 211 0.45 -3.23 24.04
N ALA A 212 0.43 -4.53 24.32
CA ALA A 212 0.47 -5.05 25.68
C ALA A 212 1.73 -4.58 26.43
N ASP A 213 1.55 -3.63 27.35
CA ASP A 213 2.47 -3.42 28.45
C ASP A 213 2.03 -4.36 29.58
N ASN A 214 2.94 -5.24 30.02
CA ASN A 214 2.71 -6.23 31.08
C ASN A 214 2.23 -5.59 32.41
N ARG A 215 2.29 -4.25 32.52
CA ARG A 215 1.85 -3.48 33.68
C ARG A 215 0.35 -3.16 33.70
N ARG A 216 -0.38 -3.27 32.58
CA ARG A 216 -1.82 -2.97 32.52
C ARG A 216 -2.66 -4.20 32.17
N LYS A 217 -3.69 -4.46 32.98
CA LYS A 217 -4.71 -5.50 32.71
C LYS A 217 -5.64 -5.14 31.54
N ASP A 218 -5.81 -3.83 31.29
CA ASP A 218 -6.68 -3.32 30.22
C ASP A 218 -5.85 -2.86 29.02
N HIS A 219 -6.05 -3.48 27.86
CA HIS A 219 -5.39 -3.15 26.60
C HIS A 219 -6.13 -2.09 25.75
N THR A 220 -7.20 -1.49 26.31
CA THR A 220 -8.06 -0.52 25.63
C THR A 220 -8.17 0.76 26.43
N ILE A 221 -7.90 1.90 25.80
CA ILE A 221 -8.15 3.24 26.34
C ILE A 221 -9.41 3.79 25.68
N LEU A 222 -10.38 4.18 26.52
CA LEU A 222 -11.59 4.88 26.10
C LEU A 222 -11.39 6.37 26.37
N THR A 223 -11.43 7.19 25.33
CA THR A 223 -11.29 8.64 25.47
C THR A 223 -12.57 9.31 24.99
N ARG A 224 -13.17 10.11 25.87
CA ARG A 224 -14.31 10.95 25.51
C ARG A 224 -13.82 12.19 24.77
N GLY A 225 -14.54 12.61 23.76
CA GLY A 225 -14.34 13.90 23.12
C GLY A 225 -15.58 14.35 22.38
N ASP A 226 -15.42 15.47 21.68
CA ASP A 226 -16.51 16.10 20.95
C ASP A 226 -16.42 15.79 19.46
N TYR A 227 -17.57 15.81 18.78
CA TYR A 227 -17.69 15.61 17.35
C TYR A 227 -18.43 16.78 16.74
N ASP A 228 -17.69 17.61 16.03
CA ASP A 228 -18.22 18.80 15.36
C ASP A 228 -18.87 18.39 14.04
N LEU A 229 -20.18 18.12 14.09
CA LEU A 229 -21.12 18.15 12.97
C LEU A 229 -20.61 17.52 11.65
N GLY A 230 -19.86 16.42 11.72
CA GLY A 230 -19.41 15.71 10.51
C GLY A 230 -17.92 15.84 10.17
N GLN A 231 -17.19 16.79 10.77
CA GLN A 231 -15.90 17.21 10.21
C GLN A 231 -14.68 16.74 10.97
N LYS A 232 -14.66 16.82 12.31
CA LYS A 232 -13.49 16.46 13.13
C LYS A 232 -13.86 15.91 14.49
N VAL A 233 -13.03 14.98 14.97
CA VAL A 233 -13.08 14.43 16.33
C VAL A 233 -12.16 15.26 17.23
N GLY A 234 -12.74 15.95 18.20
CA GLY A 234 -12.07 16.75 19.22
C GLY A 234 -11.45 15.89 20.32
N VAL A 235 -10.46 15.08 19.97
CA VAL A 235 -9.68 14.25 20.90
C VAL A 235 -8.19 14.46 20.66
N ALA A 236 -7.38 14.41 21.72
CA ALA A 236 -5.93 14.51 21.60
C ALA A 236 -5.39 13.46 20.60
N HIS A 237 -4.46 13.88 19.73
CA HIS A 237 -3.99 13.07 18.60
C HIS A 237 -3.51 11.66 19.00
N ALA A 238 -2.92 11.51 20.18
CA ALA A 238 -2.49 10.21 20.73
C ALA A 238 -3.62 9.18 20.87
N PHE A 239 -4.88 9.63 21.02
CA PHE A 239 -6.07 8.78 21.17
C PHE A 239 -7.02 8.85 19.95
N ALA A 240 -6.55 9.47 18.85
CA ALA A 240 -7.28 9.66 17.60
C ALA A 240 -6.33 9.47 16.41
N GLN A 241 -5.55 8.39 16.44
CA GLN A 241 -4.71 8.01 15.30
C GLN A 241 -5.56 7.48 14.15
N PRO A 242 -5.10 7.60 12.89
CA PRO A 242 -5.82 7.05 11.74
C PRO A 242 -6.18 5.57 11.92
N GLY A 243 -7.43 5.21 11.63
CA GLY A 243 -7.98 3.87 11.86
C GLY A 243 -8.56 3.63 13.27
N THR A 244 -8.47 4.60 14.18
CA THR A 244 -9.10 4.50 15.52
C THR A 244 -10.62 4.48 15.40
N ALA A 245 -11.27 3.59 16.14
CA ALA A 245 -12.71 3.43 16.10
C ALA A 245 -13.44 4.49 16.93
N VAL A 246 -14.50 5.09 16.36
CA VAL A 246 -15.31 6.12 17.02
C VAL A 246 -16.72 5.61 17.26
N PHE A 247 -17.19 5.81 18.49
CA PHE A 247 -18.50 5.39 18.96
C PHE A 247 -19.26 6.54 19.58
N THR A 248 -20.58 6.44 19.60
CA THR A 248 -21.42 7.30 20.45
C THR A 248 -21.31 6.87 21.90
N LEU A 249 -21.75 7.71 22.85
CA LEU A 249 -21.86 7.35 24.27
C LEU A 249 -22.71 6.07 24.50
N HIS A 250 -23.66 5.81 23.61
CA HIS A 250 -24.53 4.63 23.65
C HIS A 250 -23.89 3.38 22.99
N GLY A 251 -22.64 3.48 22.53
CA GLY A 251 -21.91 2.35 21.92
C GLY A 251 -22.27 2.03 20.48
N ARG A 252 -22.91 2.96 19.76
CA ARG A 252 -23.13 2.84 18.31
C ARG A 252 -21.86 3.23 17.58
N PHE A 253 -21.44 2.43 16.61
CA PHE A 253 -20.30 2.76 15.76
C PHE A 253 -20.63 3.93 14.84
N VAL A 254 -19.75 4.92 14.79
CA VAL A 254 -19.89 6.14 13.97
C VAL A 254 -18.97 6.07 12.76
N GLY A 255 -17.71 5.69 12.98
CA GLY A 255 -16.72 5.62 11.92
C GLY A 255 -15.29 5.35 12.40
N LEU A 256 -14.33 5.48 11.49
CA LEU A 256 -12.90 5.41 11.78
C LEU A 256 -12.29 6.80 11.65
N VAL A 257 -11.35 7.14 12.53
CA VAL A 257 -10.59 8.39 12.40
C VAL A 257 -9.74 8.35 11.13
N GLY A 258 -9.88 9.35 10.28
CA GLY A 258 -9.11 9.59 9.07
C GLY A 258 -7.83 10.40 9.31
N LYS A 259 -7.29 10.97 8.22
CA LYS A 259 -6.20 11.95 8.33
C LYS A 259 -6.73 13.24 8.98
N GLU A 260 -5.90 13.89 9.79
CA GLU A 260 -6.24 15.16 10.46
C GLU A 260 -7.48 15.12 11.38
N GLY A 261 -7.86 13.92 11.85
CA GLY A 261 -8.97 13.76 12.80
C GLY A 261 -10.36 13.76 12.15
N SER A 262 -10.46 13.65 10.82
CA SER A 262 -11.75 13.46 10.13
C SER A 262 -12.36 12.07 10.41
N LEU A 263 -13.60 11.84 9.97
CA LEU A 263 -14.25 10.52 9.98
C LEU A 263 -14.53 10.00 8.57
#